data_AF-A0A355AVD4-F1
#
_entry.id   AF-A0A355AVD4-F1
#
_cell.length_a   1.000
_cell.length_b   1.000
_cell.length_c   1.000
_cell.angle_alpha   90.00
_cell.angle_beta   90.00
_cell.angle_gamma   90.00
#
_symmetry.space_group_name_H-M   'P 1'
#
loop_
_entity.id
_entity.type
_entity.pdbx_description
1 polymer ?
#
loop_
_entity_poly.entity_id
_entity_poly.type
_entity_poly.pdbx_seq_one_letter_code
_entity_poly.pdbx_strand_id
1 'polypeptide(L)' 'MYHTEKDYLAATCEQLLLHVNLEERRSSPFPQSAVSKLETLMLLHRQLPRPEKAGRPIGIRRR' A
#
# COMPACT_ATOMS: atom_id res chain seq x y z
N MET A 1 -10.98 -3.16 -0.50
CA MET A 1 -11.93 -3.47 0.59
C MET A 1 -13.24 -3.85 -0.07
N TYR A 2 -13.67 -5.11 0.07
CA TYR A 2 -14.87 -5.63 -0.58
C TYR A 2 -16.01 -5.76 0.43
N HIS A 3 -17.23 -5.51 -0.01
CA HIS A 3 -18.41 -5.79 0.80
C HIS A 3 -18.63 -7.30 0.88
N THR A 4 -18.60 -7.88 2.07
CA THR A 4 -18.60 -9.34 2.28
C THR A 4 -19.79 -10.07 1.62
N GLU A 5 -21.01 -9.56 1.78
CA GLU A 5 -22.21 -10.27 1.28
C GLU A 5 -22.55 -9.99 -0.20
N LYS A 6 -22.24 -8.78 -0.67
CA LYS A 6 -22.65 -8.28 -1.99
C LYS A 6 -21.52 -8.28 -3.03
N ASP A 7 -20.32 -8.66 -2.60
CA ASP A 7 -19.10 -8.83 -3.40
C ASP A 7 -18.78 -7.67 -4.37
N TYR A 8 -18.96 -6.42 -3.92
CA TYR A 8 -18.52 -5.25 -4.66
C TYR A 8 -17.34 -4.56 -3.99
N LEU A 9 -16.49 -3.93 -4.79
CA LEU A 9 -15.39 -3.11 -4.31
C LEU A 9 -15.95 -1.85 -3.62
N ALA A 10 -15.95 -1.86 -2.30
CA ALA A 10 -16.48 -0.77 -1.48
C ALA A 10 -15.52 0.41 -1.37
N ALA A 11 -14.21 0.12 -1.25
CA ALA A 11 -13.19 1.16 -1.13
C ALA A 11 -11.79 0.66 -1.55
N THR A 12 -10.95 1.60 -1.96
CA THR A 12 -9.50 1.43 -2.16
C THR A 12 -8.75 2.34 -1.21
N CYS A 13 -7.60 1.90 -0.73
CA CYS A 13 -6.72 2.71 0.11
C CYS A 13 -5.29 2.60 -0.43
N GLU A 14 -4.65 3.74 -0.66
CA GLU A 14 -3.22 3.84 -0.95
C GLU A 14 -2.57 4.53 0.25
N GLN A 15 -1.51 3.92 0.78
CA GLN A 15 -0.87 4.36 2.02
C GLN A 15 0.63 4.42 1.85
N LEU A 16 1.25 5.41 2.48
CA LEU A 16 2.68 5.48 2.71
C LEU A 16 2.93 5.24 4.19
N LEU A 17 3.77 4.26 4.52
CA LEU A 17 4.14 3.92 5.88
C LEU A 17 5.64 4.09 6.07
N LEU A 18 6.04 4.35 7.32
CA LEU A 18 7.43 4.57 7.71
C LEU A 18 7.79 3.68 8.89
N HIS A 19 8.94 3.03 8.83
CA HIS A 19 9.50 2.33 9.99
C HIS A 19 10.14 3.32 10.96
N VAL A 20 9.80 3.17 12.25
CA VAL A 20 10.24 4.07 13.31
C VAL A 20 10.93 3.25 14.39
N ASN A 21 12.13 3.69 14.78
CA ASN A 21 12.77 3.25 16.01
C ASN A 21 12.04 3.89 17.19
N LEU A 22 11.51 3.07 18.10
CA LEU A 22 10.70 3.53 19.22
C LEU A 22 11.52 4.18 20.34
N GLU A 23 12.82 3.86 20.44
CA GLU A 23 13.72 4.49 21.42
C GLU A 23 14.05 5.92 20.98
N GLU A 24 14.52 6.08 19.74
CA GLU A 24 14.91 7.38 19.19
C GLU A 24 13.73 8.23 18.71
N ARG A 25 12.56 7.60 18.51
CA ARG A 25 11.33 8.19 17.94
C ARG A 25 11.60 8.86 16.59
N ARG A 26 12.39 8.21 15.75
CA ARG A 26 12.79 8.66 14.40
C ARG A 26 12.68 7.52 13.39
N SER A 27 12.65 7.89 12.11
CA SER A 27 12.76 6.91 11.02
C SER A 27 14.04 6.11 11.14
N SER A 28 13.95 4.81 10.91
CA SER A 28 15.11 3.91 10.86
C SER A 28 15.00 2.95 9.68
N PRO A 29 16.14 2.38 9.22
CA PRO A 29 16.11 1.28 8.28
C PRO A 29 15.31 0.08 8.84
N PHE A 30 14.59 -0.62 7.97
CA PHE A 30 13.94 -1.87 8.35
C PHE A 30 14.99 -2.93 8.74
N PRO A 31 14.69 -3.82 9.70
CA PRO A 31 15.51 -5.00 9.96
C PRO A 31 15.62 -5.88 8.69
N GLN A 32 16.79 -6.48 8.46
CA GLN A 32 17.07 -7.26 7.24
C GLN A 32 16.04 -8.37 6.98
N SER A 33 15.57 -9.03 8.04
CA SER A 33 14.56 -10.09 7.93
C SER A 33 13.19 -9.60 7.42
N ALA A 34 12.83 -8.35 7.70
CA ALA A 34 11.62 -7.73 7.15
C ALA A 34 11.81 -7.35 5.68
N VAL A 35 12.97 -6.79 5.32
CA VAL A 35 13.33 -6.44 3.94
C VAL A 35 13.23 -7.68 3.04
N SER A 36 13.84 -8.81 3.42
CA SER A 36 13.81 -10.03 2.61
C SER A 36 12.38 -10.58 2.37
N LYS A 37 11.48 -10.43 3.35
CA LYS A 37 10.06 -10.79 3.18
C LYS A 37 9.34 -9.83 2.22
N LEU A 38 9.60 -8.53 2.33
CA LEU A 38 9.05 -7.51 1.44
C LEU A 38 9.54 -7.68 0.00
N GLU A 39 10.81 -8.01 -0.21
CA GLU A 39 11.37 -8.29 -1.54
C GLU A 39 10.71 -9.50 -2.19
N THR A 40 10.53 -10.59 -1.44
CA THR A 40 9.82 -11.78 -1.92
C THR A 40 8.38 -11.44 -2.33
N LEU A 41 7.66 -10.70 -1.48
CA LEU A 41 6.29 -10.25 -1.78
C LEU A 41 6.24 -9.35 -3.02
N MET A 42 7.21 -8.44 -3.16
CA MET A 42 7.30 -7.53 -4.30
C MET A 42 7.54 -8.28 -5.62
N LEU A 43 8.37 -9.32 -5.62
CA LEU A 43 8.60 -10.16 -6.81
C LEU A 43 7.32 -10.82 -7.30
N LEU A 44 6.48 -11.33 -6.38
CA LEU A 44 5.18 -11.92 -6.72
C LEU A 44 4.20 -10.84 -7.21
N HIS A 45 4.11 -9.71 -6.51
CA HIS A 45 3.16 -8.64 -6.84
C HIS A 45 3.51 -7.89 -8.13
N ARG A 46 4.78 -7.91 -8.57
CA ARG A 46 5.20 -7.33 -9.86
C ARG A 46 4.48 -7.92 -11.07
N GLN A 47 3.93 -9.13 -10.93
CA GLN A 47 3.19 -9.80 -11.99
C GLN A 47 1.71 -9.38 -12.04
N LEU A 48 1.21 -8.69 -11.02
CA LEU A 48 -0.17 -8.24 -10.94
C LEU A 48 -0.38 -6.90 -11.68
N PRO A 49 -1.59 -6.64 -12.21
CA PRO A 49 -1.89 -5.34 -12.79
C PRO A 49 -1.81 -4.24 -11.72
N ARG A 50 -1.39 -3.04 -12.14
CA ARG A 50 -1.44 -1.85 -11.29
C ARG A 50 -2.88 -1.58 -10.87
N PRO A 51 -3.16 -1.26 -9.59
CA PRO A 51 -4.51 -0.92 -9.15
C PRO A 51 -5.07 0.29 -9.90
N GLU A 52 -6.31 0.19 -10.40
CA GLU A 52 -6.97 1.21 -11.24
C GLU A 52 -7.04 2.60 -10.56
N LYS A 53 -7.15 2.65 -9.23
CA LYS A 53 -7.27 3.88 -8.45
C LYS A 53 -5.94 4.42 -7.89
N ALA A 54 -4.81 3.78 -8.19
CA ALA A 54 -3.51 4.20 -7.67
C ALA A 54 -3.10 5.59 -8.18
N GLY A 55 -2.67 6.47 -7.30
CA GLY A 55 -2.20 7.83 -7.60
C GLY A 55 -3.30 8.82 -7.98
N ARG A 56 -4.56 8.55 -7.62
CA ARG A 56 -5.70 9.34 -8.10
C ARG A 56 -5.75 10.73 -7.45
N PRO A 57 -5.74 11.84 -8.23
CA PRO A 57 -5.87 13.18 -7.68
C PRO A 57 -7.31 13.47 -7.25
N ILE A 58 -7.45 14.36 -6.27
CA ILE A 58 -8.74 14.89 -5.82
C ILE A 58 -9.09 16.12 -6.69
N GLY A 59 -10.29 16.14 -7.25
CA GLY A 59 -10.77 17.31 -8.00
C GLY A 59 -12.17 17.13 -8.59
N ILE A 60 -12.89 18.24 -8.75
CA ILE A 60 -14.19 18.29 -9.44
C ILE A 60 -13.92 18.39 -10.94
N ARG A 61 -14.48 17.48 -11.73
CA ARG A 61 -14.41 17.55 -13.20
C ARG A 61 -15.34 18.66 -13.68
N ARG A 62 -14.82 19.61 -14.44
CA ARG A 62 -15.63 20.59 -15.18
C ARG A 62 -16.30 19.88 -16.37
N ARG A 63 -17.54 20.25 -16.66
CA ARG A 63 -18.27 19.80 -17.85
C ARG A 63 -17.85 20.62 -19.07
#